data_AF-A0A966EPG0-F1
#
_entry.id   AF-A0A966EPG0-F1
#
_cell.length_a   1.000
_cell.length_b   1.000
_cell.length_c   1.000
_cell.angle_alpha   90.00
_cell.angle_beta   90.00
_cell.angle_gamma   90.00
#
_symmetry.space_group_name_H-M   'P 1'
#
loop_
_entity.id
_entity.type
_entity.pdbx_description
1 polymer ?
#
loop_
_entity_poly.entity_id
_entity_poly.type
_entity_poly.pdbx_seq_one_letter_code
_entity_poly.pdbx_strand_id
1 'polypeptide(L)'
;MDQKSKDESHWFDAPARDHAWWQKKKKRVILYLHPQKEQEVGQVRTRTSQDIGGANVMNTFSKATLKSGEPLVWISVFRPYDEGEDKTKLASQIKTLVDNEGNASARIGNLRVSIAHDGSWLVKR
;
A
#
# COMPACT_ATOMS: atom_id res chain seq x y z
N MET A 1 -27.77 -1.34 -13.20
CA MET A 1 -26.60 -1.25 -14.10
C MET A 1 -25.47 -0.70 -13.25
N ASP A 2 -24.69 -1.56 -12.62
CA ASP A 2 -23.59 -1.13 -11.75
C ASP A 2 -22.36 -0.89 -12.60
N GLN A 3 -22.01 0.39 -12.71
CA GLN A 3 -20.87 0.88 -13.45
C GLN A 3 -19.61 0.54 -12.65
N LYS A 4 -19.00 -0.62 -12.93
CA LYS A 4 -17.64 -0.95 -12.48
C LYS A 4 -16.66 0.03 -13.12
N SER A 5 -16.33 1.12 -12.43
CA SER A 5 -15.12 1.89 -12.74
C SER A 5 -13.92 1.00 -12.39
N LYS A 6 -13.37 0.31 -13.38
CA LYS A 6 -12.11 -0.42 -13.26
C LYS A 6 -10.95 0.59 -13.29
N ASP A 7 -10.93 1.50 -12.32
CA ASP A 7 -9.71 2.23 -11.97
C ASP A 7 -8.87 1.24 -11.16
N GLU A 8 -7.90 0.59 -11.82
CA GLU A 8 -6.88 -0.26 -11.17
C GLU A 8 -5.93 0.64 -10.36
N SER A 9 -6.47 1.33 -9.35
CA SER A 9 -5.69 2.06 -8.38
C SER A 9 -4.95 1.04 -7.50
N HIS A 10 -3.63 1.04 -7.61
CA HIS A 10 -2.75 0.27 -6.73
C HIS A 10 -2.54 0.94 -5.37
N TRP A 11 -3.36 1.95 -5.03
CA TRP A 11 -3.28 2.63 -3.75
C TRP A 11 -4.65 2.86 -3.14
N PHE A 12 -4.66 2.88 -1.81
CA PHE A 12 -5.84 2.95 -0.95
C PHE A 12 -5.59 3.93 0.19
N ASP A 13 -6.65 4.57 0.66
CA ASP A 13 -6.62 5.48 1.79
C ASP A 13 -7.43 4.89 2.95
N ALA A 14 -6.91 5.06 4.17
CA ALA A 14 -7.59 4.69 5.39
C ALA A 14 -7.38 5.76 6.48
N PRO A 15 -8.43 6.09 7.26
CA PRO A 15 -8.27 6.94 8.44
C PRO A 15 -7.52 6.18 9.55
N ALA A 16 -6.75 6.91 10.36
CA ALA A 16 -6.37 6.37 11.67
C ALA A 16 -7.63 6.17 12.51
N ARG A 17 -7.72 5.05 13.24
CA ARG A 17 -8.87 4.78 14.12
C ARG A 17 -8.79 5.53 15.43
N ASP A 18 -7.60 5.54 16.02
CA ASP A 18 -7.30 6.25 17.25
C ASP A 18 -6.28 7.35 17.00
N HIS A 19 -6.37 8.39 17.82
CA HIS A 19 -5.48 9.53 17.79
C HIS A 19 -4.81 9.70 19.15
N ALA A 20 -3.49 9.91 19.13
CA ALA A 20 -2.79 10.23 20.35
C ALA A 20 -3.19 11.64 20.81
N TRP A 21 -3.35 11.83 22.13
CA TRP A 21 -3.83 13.08 22.73
C TRP A 21 -3.01 14.34 22.37
N TRP A 22 -1.76 14.16 21.97
CA TRP A 22 -0.84 15.23 21.55
C TRP A 22 -0.91 15.57 20.04
N GLN A 23 -1.64 14.80 19.23
CA GLN A 23 -1.78 15.06 17.80
C GLN A 23 -2.80 16.17 17.54
N LYS A 24 -2.32 17.28 16.96
CA LYS A 24 -3.16 18.45 16.62
C LYS A 24 -4.02 18.25 15.37
N LYS A 25 -3.69 17.27 14.54
CA LYS A 25 -4.38 16.96 13.28
C LYS A 25 -4.67 15.47 13.21
N LYS A 26 -5.82 15.13 12.63
CA LYS A 26 -6.15 13.75 12.30
C LYS A 26 -5.14 13.21 11.29
N LYS A 27 -4.66 12.00 11.53
CA LYS A 27 -3.79 11.26 10.62
C LYS A 27 -4.57 10.29 9.77
N ARG A 28 -4.08 10.09 8.56
CA ARG A 28 -4.54 9.09 7.60
C ARG A 28 -3.34 8.34 7.06
N VAL A 29 -3.56 7.24 6.36
CA VAL A 29 -2.50 6.45 5.74
C VAL A 29 -2.86 6.12 4.30
N ILE A 30 -1.90 6.32 3.40
CA ILE A 30 -1.94 5.73 2.06
C ILE A 30 -1.25 4.38 2.13
N LEU A 31 -1.93 3.33 1.69
CA LEU A 31 -1.34 2.05 1.34
C LEU A 31 -1.13 2.04 -0.17
N TYR A 32 0.11 1.95 -0.63
CA TYR A 32 0.45 1.72 -2.04
C TYR A 32 1.01 0.30 -2.19
N LEU A 33 0.48 -0.47 -3.13
CA LEU A 33 0.89 -1.83 -3.44
C LEU A 33 1.67 -1.82 -4.76
N HIS A 34 2.85 -2.43 -4.78
CA HIS A 34 3.64 -2.49 -6.01
C HIS A 34 2.88 -3.24 -7.11
N PRO A 35 2.65 -2.62 -8.28
CA PRO A 35 1.99 -3.27 -9.40
C PRO A 35 2.82 -4.43 -9.94
N GLN A 36 2.20 -5.59 -10.12
CA GLN A 36 2.85 -6.76 -10.69
C GLN A 36 1.98 -7.44 -11.75
N LYS A 37 2.64 -8.17 -12.65
CA LYS A 37 1.95 -8.95 -13.68
C LYS A 37 1.06 -10.01 -13.01
N GLU A 38 -0.17 -10.16 -13.51
CA GLU A 38 -1.15 -11.14 -13.00
C GLU A 38 -1.57 -10.91 -11.52
N GLN A 39 -1.22 -9.76 -10.94
CA GLN A 39 -1.66 -9.36 -9.61
C GLN A 39 -3.05 -8.73 -9.70
N GLU A 40 -3.99 -9.24 -8.90
CA GLU A 40 -5.29 -8.61 -8.69
C GLU A 40 -5.27 -7.87 -7.35
N VAL A 41 -5.63 -6.60 -7.41
CA VAL A 41 -5.70 -5.71 -6.26
C VAL A 41 -7.12 -5.16 -6.14
N GLY A 42 -7.63 -5.07 -4.92
CA GLY A 42 -8.97 -4.52 -4.70
C GLY A 42 -9.34 -4.37 -3.25
N GLN A 43 -10.60 -3.99 -3.03
CA GLN A 43 -11.19 -3.92 -1.70
C GLN A 43 -12.46 -4.75 -1.63
N VAL A 44 -12.66 -5.44 -0.51
CA VAL A 44 -13.87 -6.24 -0.24
C VAL A 44 -14.47 -5.83 1.10
N ARG A 45 -15.79 -5.64 1.10
CA ARG A 45 -16.53 -5.26 2.31
C ARG A 45 -16.81 -6.50 3.11
N THR A 46 -16.36 -6.46 4.36
CA THR A 46 -16.54 -7.56 5.31
C THR A 46 -17.28 -7.05 6.53
N ARG A 47 -18.08 -7.92 7.16
CA ARG A 47 -18.80 -7.55 8.39
C ARG A 47 -17.82 -7.22 9.53
N THR A 48 -16.70 -7.92 9.55
CA THR A 48 -15.65 -7.88 10.57
C THR A 48 -14.29 -8.16 9.92
N SER A 49 -13.22 -7.56 10.41
CA SER A 49 -11.85 -8.03 10.17
C SER A 49 -11.35 -8.80 11.40
N GLN A 50 -10.19 -9.47 11.29
CA GLN A 50 -9.62 -10.23 12.42
C GLN A 50 -9.41 -9.37 13.68
N ASP A 51 -9.09 -8.09 13.50
CA ASP A 51 -8.81 -7.18 14.61
C ASP A 51 -9.99 -6.27 14.98
N ILE A 52 -11.07 -6.25 14.17
CA ILE A 52 -12.10 -5.20 14.25
C ILE A 52 -13.49 -5.74 13.96
N GLY A 53 -14.33 -5.75 14.98
CA GLY A 53 -15.75 -6.10 14.89
C GLY A 53 -16.66 -4.94 14.47
N GLY A 54 -17.81 -5.28 13.85
CA GLY A 54 -19.02 -4.46 13.90
C GLY A 54 -19.19 -3.29 12.93
N ALA A 55 -18.26 -3.05 11.98
CA ALA A 55 -18.25 -1.78 11.25
C ALA A 55 -18.08 -1.86 9.73
N ASN A 56 -18.58 -2.92 9.06
CA ASN A 56 -18.59 -2.97 7.58
C ASN A 56 -17.23 -2.59 6.98
N VAL A 57 -16.17 -3.27 7.44
CA VAL A 57 -14.78 -2.88 7.22
C VAL A 57 -14.40 -3.10 5.76
N MET A 58 -13.73 -2.10 5.17
CA MET A 58 -13.12 -2.23 3.86
C MET A 58 -11.75 -2.87 3.99
N ASN A 59 -11.65 -4.16 3.63
CA ASN A 59 -10.39 -4.88 3.59
C ASN A 59 -9.77 -4.73 2.20
N THR A 60 -8.54 -4.27 2.16
CA THR A 60 -7.74 -4.22 0.94
C THR A 60 -7.01 -5.54 0.77
N PHE A 61 -7.02 -6.09 -0.43
CA PHE A 61 -6.31 -7.32 -0.76
C PHE A 61 -5.40 -7.13 -1.98
N SER A 62 -4.39 -7.98 -2.04
CA SER A 62 -3.51 -8.15 -3.18
C SER A 62 -3.28 -9.65 -3.34
N LYS A 63 -3.60 -10.20 -4.50
CA LYS A 63 -3.46 -11.64 -4.77
C LYS A 63 -2.78 -11.86 -6.11
N ALA A 64 -1.95 -12.89 -6.18
CA ALA A 64 -1.26 -13.31 -7.40
C ALA A 64 -1.08 -14.83 -7.34
N THR A 65 -0.99 -15.45 -8.52
CA THR A 65 -0.76 -16.89 -8.63
C THR A 65 0.71 -17.20 -8.48
N LEU A 66 1.06 -18.06 -7.52
CA LEU A 66 2.42 -18.56 -7.38
C LEU A 66 2.70 -19.63 -8.44
N LYS A 67 3.82 -19.50 -9.14
CA LYS A 67 4.30 -20.47 -10.12
C LYS A 67 5.60 -21.11 -9.60
N SER A 68 5.72 -22.42 -9.75
CA SER A 68 6.89 -23.15 -9.26
C SER A 68 8.15 -22.66 -9.95
N GLY A 69 9.19 -22.33 -9.18
CA GLY A 69 10.47 -21.81 -9.69
C GLY A 69 10.46 -20.32 -10.06
N GLU A 70 9.32 -19.62 -9.97
CA GLU A 70 9.23 -18.19 -10.22
C GLU A 70 9.09 -17.43 -8.90
N PRO A 71 10.12 -16.69 -8.43
CA PRO A 71 10.01 -15.91 -7.22
C PRO A 71 9.05 -14.74 -7.39
N LEU A 72 8.25 -14.46 -6.35
CA LEU A 72 7.31 -13.35 -6.30
C LEU A 72 7.63 -12.45 -5.10
N VAL A 73 7.83 -11.15 -5.34
CA VAL A 73 8.19 -10.17 -4.32
C VAL A 73 7.02 -9.23 -4.06
N TRP A 74 6.54 -9.13 -2.81
CA TRP A 74 5.48 -8.19 -2.47
C TRP A 74 6.06 -6.91 -1.84
N ILE A 75 5.67 -5.74 -2.34
CA ILE A 75 6.01 -4.45 -1.72
C ILE A 75 4.72 -3.71 -1.38
N SER A 76 4.59 -3.37 -0.10
CA SER A 76 3.54 -2.51 0.44
C SER A 76 4.18 -1.29 1.09
N VAL A 77 3.81 -0.10 0.63
CA VAL A 77 4.29 1.18 1.19
C VAL A 77 3.16 1.83 1.96
N PHE A 78 3.35 1.98 3.27
CA PHE A 78 2.46 2.74 4.13
C PHE A 78 3.01 4.16 4.31
N ARG A 79 2.27 5.16 3.84
CA ARG A 79 2.63 6.57 3.98
C ARG A 79 1.59 7.30 4.84
N PRO A 80 1.91 7.59 6.12
CA PRO A 80 1.08 8.47 6.95
C PRO A 80 1.05 9.90 6.40
N TYR A 81 -0.08 10.58 6.56
CA TYR A 81 -0.26 11.98 6.15
C TYR A 81 -1.31 12.69 7.02
N ASP A 82 -1.33 14.03 6.99
CA ASP A 82 -2.37 14.82 7.67
C ASP A 82 -3.69 14.80 6.88
N GLU A 83 -4.81 14.64 7.57
CA GLU A 83 -6.12 14.81 6.96
C GLU A 83 -6.26 16.22 6.35
N GLY A 84 -6.76 16.26 5.11
CA GLY A 84 -6.87 17.49 4.31
C GLY A 84 -5.78 17.64 3.23
N GLU A 85 -4.69 16.89 3.28
CA GLU A 85 -3.74 16.84 2.16
C GLU A 85 -4.31 16.06 0.95
N ASP A 86 -3.86 16.40 -0.26
CA ASP A 86 -4.28 15.76 -1.51
C ASP A 86 -3.70 14.34 -1.63
N LYS A 87 -4.53 13.34 -1.31
CA LYS A 87 -4.17 11.91 -1.36
C LYS A 87 -3.66 11.46 -2.73
N THR A 88 -4.19 11.97 -3.84
CA THR A 88 -3.78 11.55 -5.18
C THR A 88 -2.39 12.07 -5.49
N LYS A 89 -2.10 13.32 -5.13
CA LYS A 89 -0.76 13.90 -5.20
C LYS A 89 0.24 13.17 -4.30
N LEU A 90 -0.19 12.79 -3.10
CA LEU A 90 0.67 12.05 -2.17
C LEU A 90 0.98 10.62 -2.67
N ALA A 91 0.00 9.94 -3.27
CA ALA A 91 0.17 8.62 -3.85
C ALA A 91 1.09 8.63 -5.08
N SER A 92 0.97 9.65 -5.95
CA SER A 92 1.81 9.77 -7.16
C SER A 92 3.30 10.01 -6.88
N GLN A 93 3.64 10.41 -5.65
CA GLN A 93 5.02 10.54 -5.17
C GLN A 93 5.65 9.21 -4.75
N ILE A 94 4.86 8.13 -4.67
CA ILE A 94 5.33 6.79 -4.35
C ILE A 94 5.67 6.08 -5.65
N LYS A 95 6.93 5.65 -5.79
CA LYS A 95 7.39 4.81 -6.90
C LYS A 95 8.06 3.58 -6.34
N THR A 96 7.72 2.42 -6.87
CA THR A 96 8.29 1.13 -6.45
C THR A 96 8.94 0.45 -7.64
N LEU A 97 9.98 -0.34 -7.38
CA LEU A 97 10.69 -1.15 -8.35
C LEU A 97 11.05 -2.48 -7.70
N VAL A 98 10.87 -3.57 -8.44
CA VAL A 98 11.51 -4.86 -8.19
C VAL A 98 12.31 -5.18 -9.44
N ASP A 99 13.59 -5.49 -9.29
CA ASP A 99 14.43 -5.94 -10.41
C ASP A 99 14.39 -7.47 -10.57
N ASN A 100 15.06 -7.98 -11.61
CA ASN A 100 15.07 -9.40 -11.93
C ASN A 100 15.85 -10.25 -10.91
N GLU A 101 16.66 -9.63 -10.06
CA GLU A 101 17.40 -10.31 -8.99
C GLU A 101 16.59 -10.37 -7.69
N GLY A 102 15.41 -9.74 -7.65
CA GLY A 102 14.56 -9.66 -6.47
C GLY A 102 14.92 -8.52 -5.53
N ASN A 103 15.79 -7.58 -5.94
CA ASN A 103 16.03 -6.37 -5.16
C ASN A 103 14.83 -5.44 -5.31
N ALA A 104 14.35 -4.94 -4.17
CA ALA A 104 13.19 -4.08 -4.06
C ALA A 104 13.62 -2.64 -3.72
N SER A 105 12.91 -1.66 -4.25
CA SER A 105 13.05 -0.27 -3.78
C SER A 105 11.73 0.49 -3.81
N ALA A 106 11.62 1.46 -2.90
CA ALA A 106 10.53 2.41 -2.82
C ALA A 106 11.10 3.82 -2.70
N ARG A 107 10.69 4.71 -3.60
CA ARG A 107 10.91 6.16 -3.50
C ARG A 107 9.62 6.80 -3.01
N ILE A 108 9.70 7.53 -1.90
CA ILE A 108 8.59 8.30 -1.31
C ILE A 108 9.04 9.75 -1.20
N GLY A 109 8.70 10.59 -2.19
CA GLY A 109 9.21 11.96 -2.26
C GLY A 109 10.74 11.97 -2.48
N ASN A 110 11.50 12.49 -1.50
CA ASN A 110 12.97 12.45 -1.49
C ASN A 110 13.55 11.21 -0.80
N LEU A 111 12.77 10.52 0.03
CA LEU A 111 13.20 9.29 0.70
C LEU A 111 13.30 8.16 -0.32
N ARG A 112 14.39 7.40 -0.28
CA ARG A 112 14.53 6.11 -0.97
C ARG A 112 14.84 5.03 0.05
N VAL A 113 14.05 3.97 0.01
CA VAL A 113 14.27 2.73 0.77
C VAL A 113 14.61 1.64 -0.26
N SER A 114 15.65 0.87 0.01
CA SER A 114 16.08 -0.26 -0.81
C SER A 114 16.24 -1.49 0.08
N ILE A 115 15.79 -2.63 -0.41
CA ILE A 115 15.92 -3.95 0.23
C ILE A 115 16.51 -4.88 -0.83
N ALA A 116 17.70 -5.40 -0.59
CA ALA A 116 18.32 -6.37 -1.47
C ALA A 116 17.72 -7.76 -1.26
N HIS A 117 17.91 -8.66 -2.23
CA HIS A 117 17.40 -10.03 -2.18
C HIS A 117 17.93 -10.85 -0.99
N ASP A 118 19.07 -10.46 -0.42
CA ASP A 118 19.66 -11.06 0.80
C ASP A 118 19.04 -10.54 2.11
N GLY A 119 18.09 -9.61 2.03
CA GLY A 119 17.41 -8.99 3.16
C GLY A 119 18.16 -7.78 3.75
N SER A 120 19.35 -7.45 3.26
CA SER A 120 20.00 -6.19 3.64
C SER A 120 19.18 -5.00 3.14
N TRP A 121 19.17 -3.92 3.91
CA TRP A 121 18.35 -2.74 3.58
C TRP A 121 19.08 -1.44 3.85
N LEU A 122 18.68 -0.41 3.11
CA LEU A 122 19.27 0.92 3.17
C LEU A 122 18.22 2.00 2.98
N VAL A 123 18.38 3.09 3.71
CA VAL A 123 17.53 4.29 3.60
C VAL A 123 18.40 5.49 3.25
N LYS A 124 18.02 6.23 2.21
CA LYS A 124 18.65 7.48 1.77
C LYS A 124 17.62 8.61 1.70
N ARG A 125 18.03 9.84 2.01
CA ARG A 125 17.18 11.04 1.99
C ARG A 125 17.69 12.08 1.01
#